data_AF-A0A1G2QIA1-F1
#
_entry.id   AF-A0A1G2QIA1-F1
#
_cell.length_a   1.000
_cell.length_b   1.000
_cell.length_c   1.000
_cell.angle_alpha   90.00
_cell.angle_beta   90.00
_cell.angle_gamma   90.00
#
_symmetry.space_group_name_H-M   'P 1'
#
loop_
_entity.id
_entity.type
_entity.pdbx_description
1 polymer ?
#
loop_
_entity_poly.entity_id
_entity_poly.type
_entity_poly.pdbx_seq_one_letter_code
_entity_poly.pdbx_strand_id
1 'polypeptide(L)' 'MKQCHFCTGNVKHVDYKDTELLKRFMNPHARMVGRRRSSVCAKHQRKLSLAIKRARFLGLLPYVAR' A
#
# COMPACT_ATOMS: atom_id res chain seq x y z
N MET A 1 -3.20 -20.11 3.18
CA MET A 1 -2.58 -18.77 3.32
C MET A 1 -2.45 -18.16 1.93
N LYS A 2 -3.10 -17.02 1.64
CA LYS A 2 -2.95 -16.37 0.31
C LYS A 2 -1.50 -15.88 0.15
N GLN A 3 -0.92 -16.16 -1.01
CA GLN A 3 0.46 -15.81 -1.32
C GLN A 3 0.59 -14.29 -1.42
N CYS A 4 1.61 -13.72 -0.77
CA CYS A 4 1.80 -12.28 -0.78
C CYS A 4 2.39 -11.83 -2.12
N HIS A 5 1.67 -10.95 -2.81
CA HIS A 5 2.07 -10.36 -4.09
C HIS A 5 3.51 -9.80 -4.09
N PHE A 6 3.91 -9.12 -3.02
CA PHE A 6 5.27 -8.58 -2.88
C PHE A 6 6.33 -9.66 -2.64
N CYS A 7 5.97 -10.77 -1.99
CA CYS A 7 6.90 -11.89 -1.80
C CYS A 7 7.13 -12.65 -3.11
N THR A 8 6.10 -12.84 -3.94
CA THR A 8 6.24 -13.53 -5.24
C THR A 8 7.00 -12.70 -6.25
N GLY A 9 6.81 -11.37 -6.25
CA GLY A 9 7.54 -10.46 -7.13
C GLY A 9 8.95 -10.11 -6.65
N ASN A 10 9.46 -10.71 -5.56
CA ASN A 10 10.75 -10.38 -4.96
C ASN A 10 10.94 -8.87 -4.67
N VAL A 11 9.85 -8.17 -4.37
CA VAL A 11 9.86 -6.73 -4.15
C VAL A 11 10.44 -6.43 -2.77
N LYS A 12 11.71 -6.00 -2.74
CA LYS A 12 12.43 -5.71 -1.49
C LYS A 12 11.99 -4.38 -0.86
N HIS A 13 11.65 -3.39 -1.69
CA HIS A 13 11.30 -2.04 -1.28
C HIS A 13 9.96 -1.61 -1.90
N VAL A 14 9.11 -0.95 -1.11
CA VAL A 14 7.86 -0.35 -1.58
C VAL A 14 8.08 1.16 -1.54
N ASP A 15 8.32 1.77 -2.70
CA ASP A 15 8.56 3.20 -2.80
C ASP A 15 7.26 3.98 -2.58
N TYR A 16 7.36 5.12 -1.90
CA TYR A 16 6.25 6.03 -1.73
C TYR A 16 5.94 6.83 -3.00
N LYS A 17 6.88 6.88 -3.94
CA LYS A 17 6.74 7.58 -5.23
C LYS A 17 5.88 6.81 -6.23
N ASP A 18 5.78 5.48 -6.09
CA ASP A 18 4.97 4.62 -6.97
C ASP A 18 3.47 4.72 -6.62
N THR A 19 2.86 5.87 -6.89
CA THR A 19 1.47 6.15 -6.53
C THR A 19 0.48 5.17 -7.16
N GLU A 20 0.75 4.67 -8.37
CA GLU A 20 -0.10 3.68 -9.05
C GLU A 20 -0.16 2.35 -8.29
N LEU A 21 0.98 1.87 -7.80
CA LEU A 21 1.06 0.68 -6.98
C LEU A 21 0.33 0.89 -5.66
N LEU A 22 0.55 2.03 -5.00
CA LEU A 22 -0.05 2.33 -3.70
C LEU A 22 -1.58 2.46 -3.78
N LYS A 23 -2.10 3.06 -4.86
CA LYS A 23 -3.56 3.19 -5.10
C LYS A 23 -4.27 1.84 -5.12
N ARG A 24 -3.63 0.77 -5.60
CA ARG A 24 -4.20 -0.60 -5.59
C ARG A 24 -4.48 -1.13 -4.19
N PHE A 25 -3.83 -0.57 -3.17
CA PHE A 25 -4.02 -0.92 -1.76
C PHE A 25 -4.85 0.10 -0.98
N MET A 26 -5.60 0.94 -1.69
CA MET A 26 -6.56 1.88 -1.14
C MET A 26 -7.96 1.52 -1.64
N ASN A 27 -8.96 1.84 -0.84
CA ASN A 27 -10.35 1.77 -1.31
C ASN A 27 -10.71 3.07 -2.07
N PRO A 28 -11.89 3.15 -2.72
CA PRO A 28 -12.33 4.34 -3.44
C PRO A 28 -12.32 5.62 -2.58
N HIS A 29 -12.59 5.51 -1.28
CA HIS A 29 -12.54 6.63 -0.32
C HIS A 29 -11.12 6.98 0.16
N ALA A 30 -10.09 6.50 -0.54
CA ALA A 30 -8.69 6.68 -0.21
C ALA A 30 -8.25 6.14 1.16
N ARG A 31 -9.01 5.25 1.81
CA ARG A 31 -8.59 4.55 3.04
C ARG A 31 -7.70 3.35 2.67
N MET A 32 -6.64 3.12 3.45
CA MET A 32 -5.78 1.95 3.28
C MET A 32 -6.59 0.67 3.55
N VAL A 33 -6.50 -0.31 2.65
CA VAL A 33 -7.15 -1.60 2.86
C VAL A 33 -6.38 -2.42 3.90
N GLY A 34 -7.13 -3.11 4.77
CA GLY A 34 -6.54 -3.99 5.78
C GLY A 34 -5.89 -5.23 5.16
N ARG A 35 -4.96 -5.84 5.92
CA ARG A 35 -4.16 -7.01 5.50
C ARG A 35 -4.99 -8.15 4.90
N ARG A 36 -6.17 -8.44 5.46
CA ARG A 36 -7.04 -9.54 5.00
C ARG A 36 -7.52 -9.33 3.56
N ARG A 37 -7.75 -8.07 3.15
CA ARG A 37 -8.17 -7.71 1.79
C ARG A 37 -7.00 -7.52 0.85
N SER A 38 -5.89 -6.90 1.29
CA SER A 38 -4.70 -6.70 0.44
C SER A 38 -3.93 -7.99 0.13
N SER A 39 -4.17 -9.08 0.87
CA SER A 39 -3.47 -10.37 0.71
C SER A 39 -1.94 -10.31 0.88
N VAL A 40 -1.41 -9.25 1.49
CA VAL A 40 0.03 -9.10 1.74
C VAL A 40 0.44 -9.69 3.10
N CYS A 41 1.72 -10.05 3.23
CA CYS A 41 2.27 -10.51 4.50
C CYS A 41 2.39 -9.35 5.50
N ALA A 42 2.48 -9.65 6.80
CA ALA A 42 2.56 -8.61 7.84
C ALA A 42 3.80 -7.70 7.71
N LYS A 43 4.91 -8.21 7.17
CA LYS A 43 6.12 -7.42 6.90
C LYS A 43 5.88 -6.40 5.78
N HIS A 44 5.30 -6.84 4.67
CA HIS A 44 5.00 -5.95 3.54
C HIS A 44 3.86 -4.98 3.85
N GLN A 45 2.85 -5.36 4.64
CA GLN A 45 1.81 -4.41 5.09
C GLN A 45 2.41 -3.23 5.88
N ARG A 46 3.41 -3.47 6.74
CA ARG A 46 4.09 -2.42 7.50
C ARG A 46 4.85 -1.46 6.58
N LYS A 47 5.61 -2.00 5.62
CA LYS A 47 6.33 -1.22 4.61
C LYS A 47 5.38 -0.39 3.74
N LEU A 48 4.32 -1.03 3.24
CA LEU A 48 3.27 -0.40 2.44
C LEU A 48 2.59 0.73 3.21
N SER A 49 2.23 0.53 4.47
CA SER A 49 1.62 1.57 5.29
C SER A 49 2.54 2.77 5.48
N LEU A 50 3.84 2.54 5.69
CA LEU A 50 4.83 3.62 5.77
C LEU A 50 4.93 4.39 4.45
N ALA A 51 4.98 3.68 3.32
CA ALA A 51 5.02 4.29 1.99
C ALA A 51 3.77 5.15 1.72
N ILE A 52 2.57 4.63 2.01
CA ILE A 52 1.32 5.39 1.86
C ILE A 52 1.29 6.63 2.75
N LYS A 53 1.74 6.53 4.01
CA LYS A 53 1.81 7.69 4.92
C LYS A 53 2.77 8.76 4.39
N ARG A 54 3.93 8.38 3.86
CA ARG A 54 4.89 9.31 3.24
C ARG A 54 4.31 9.98 1.99
N ALA A 55 3.70 9.19 1.11
CA ALA A 55 3.06 9.69 -0.10
C ALA A 55 1.94 10.70 0.22
N ARG A 56 1.14 10.44 1.27
CA ARG A 56 0.11 11.38 1.74
C ARG A 56 0.67 12.65 2.33
N PHE A 57 1.75 12.56 3.10
CA PHE A 57 2.43 13.75 3.66
C PHE A 57 2.98 14.65 2.56
N LEU A 58 3.46 14.07 1.46
CA LEU A 58 3.99 14.79 0.30
C LEU A 58 2.91 15.22 -0.71
N GLY A 59 1.62 15.00 -0.43
CA GLY A 59 0.52 15.37 -1.33
C GLY A 59 0.36 14.49 -2.57
N LEU A 60 1.10 13.38 -2.67
CA LEU A 60 1.00 12.43 -3.80
C LEU A 60 -0.26 11.55 -3.74
N LEU A 61 -0.81 11.35 -2.54
CA LEU A 61 -2.04 10.58 -2.31
C LEU A 61 -2.96 11.32 -1.33
N PRO A 62 -4.28 11.26 -1.53
CA PRO A 62 -5.22 11.87 -0.60
C PRO A 62 -5.37 11.07 0.70
N TYR A 63 -5.72 11.78 1.78
CA TYR A 63 -6.16 11.16 3.03
C TYR A 63 -7.61 10.65 2.95
N VAL A 64 -8.45 11.40 2.23
CA VAL A 64 -9.87 11.12 2.03
C VAL A 64 -10.21 11.46 0.58
N ALA A 65 -10.92 10.56 -0.10
CA ALA A 65 -11.55 10.82 -1.40
C ALA A 65 -13.07 10.72 -1.24
N ARG A 66 -13.80 11.57 -1.95
CA ARG A 66 -15.26 11.63 -1.95
C ARG A 66 -15.83 10.51 -2.81
#